data_AF-B4F9U5-F1
#
_entry.id   AF-B4F9U5-F1
#
_cell.length_a   1.000
_cell.length_b   1.000
_cell.length_c   1.000
_cell.angle_alpha   90.00
_cell.angle_beta   90.00
_cell.angle_gamma   90.00
#
_symmetry.space_group_name_H-M   'P 1'
#
loop_
_entity.id
_entity.type
_entity.pdbx_description
1 polymer ?
#
loop_
_entity_poly.entity_id
_entity_poly.type
_entity_poly.pdbx_seq_one_letter_code
_entity_poly.pdbx_strand_id
1 'polypeptide(L)'
;MEMDGVLQAADAKDWVYKGEGAANLILSYTGSSPSMLGKVLRLKKILKNKSQRAPSCIVFSSHEQLLWGHIPELVESVKQDCLAQAYAVHVMSQHLGANHVDGGVRVRVSRDFLELVEKNVLSSRPAGRVNASSIDNTADAALLIADHSLFSGNPKGSSCIAVEIKAKCGFLPSSEYISEDNTIKKQVTRYKMHQHLKFYQGEVDSQYILAHISDIED
;
A
#
# COMPACT_ATOMS: atom_id res chain seq x y z
N MET A 1 -13.92 17.20 1.14
CA MET A 1 -14.78 17.26 2.33
C MET A 1 -13.97 16.64 3.45
N GLU A 2 -13.33 17.48 4.27
CA GLU A 2 -12.59 16.99 5.44
C GLU A 2 -13.60 16.38 6.41
N MET A 3 -13.32 15.18 6.90
CA MET A 3 -14.06 14.67 8.05
C MET A 3 -13.48 15.33 9.29
N ASP A 4 -14.28 16.16 9.94
CA ASP A 4 -13.91 17.04 11.04
C ASP A 4 -13.69 16.30 12.40
N GLY A 5 -13.43 14.99 12.35
CA GLY A 5 -13.26 14.14 13.53
C GLY A 5 -11.86 13.52 13.61
N VAL A 6 -11.24 13.61 14.79
CA VAL A 6 -10.02 12.86 15.11
C VAL A 6 -10.43 11.49 15.65
N LEU A 7 -9.95 10.40 15.04
CA LEU A 7 -10.17 9.04 15.57
C LEU A 7 -9.43 8.87 16.90
N GLN A 8 -10.18 8.58 17.96
CA GLN A 8 -9.73 8.40 19.34
C GLN A 8 -9.63 6.91 19.70
N ALA A 9 -8.99 6.59 20.82
CA ALA A 9 -8.87 5.21 21.31
C ALA A 9 -10.20 4.44 21.33
N ALA A 10 -11.31 5.10 21.71
CA ALA A 10 -12.63 4.47 21.76
C ALA A 10 -13.12 3.96 20.39
N ASP A 11 -12.64 4.55 19.29
CA ASP A 11 -13.02 4.18 17.92
C ASP A 11 -12.26 2.93 17.44
N ALA A 12 -11.15 2.55 18.08
CA ALA A 12 -10.31 1.43 17.65
C ALA A 12 -11.05 0.07 17.62
N LYS A 13 -12.12 -0.07 18.39
CA LYS A 13 -12.97 -1.28 18.42
C LYS A 13 -13.79 -1.47 17.14
N ASP A 14 -14.02 -0.40 16.38
CA ASP A 14 -14.80 -0.42 15.15
C ASP A 14 -13.96 -0.76 13.91
N TRP A 15 -12.67 -1.09 14.10
CA TRP A 15 -11.72 -1.38 13.03
C TRP A 15 -11.10 -2.76 13.22
N VAL A 16 -11.20 -3.60 12.19
CA VAL A 16 -10.67 -4.96 12.21
C VAL A 16 -9.59 -5.13 11.15
N TYR A 17 -8.61 -5.99 11.43
CA TYR A 17 -7.54 -6.28 10.49
C TYR A 17 -8.08 -6.86 9.18
N LYS A 18 -7.71 -6.27 8.05
CA LYS A 18 -8.06 -6.76 6.70
C LYS A 18 -6.86 -7.37 5.99
N GLY A 19 -5.68 -6.76 6.13
CA GLY A 19 -4.46 -7.21 5.47
C GLY A 19 -3.32 -6.21 5.60
N GLU A 20 -2.13 -6.56 5.12
CA GLU A 20 -0.99 -5.65 5.13
C GLU A 20 0.04 -5.92 4.03
N GLY A 21 0.64 -4.84 3.54
CA GLY A 21 1.84 -4.87 2.70
C GLY A 21 3.11 -4.64 3.51
N ALA A 22 4.22 -4.33 2.85
CA ALA A 22 5.45 -3.93 3.56
C ALA A 22 5.30 -2.56 4.24
N ALA A 23 4.67 -1.60 3.56
CA ALA A 23 4.63 -0.20 4.01
C ALA A 23 3.35 0.19 4.78
N ASN A 24 2.25 -0.55 4.63
CA ASN A 24 0.95 -0.16 5.20
C ASN A 24 0.19 -1.36 5.77
N LEU A 25 -0.63 -1.08 6.77
CA LEU A 25 -1.63 -1.98 7.35
C LEU A 25 -3.03 -1.46 7.00
N ILE A 26 -3.94 -2.37 6.65
CA ILE A 26 -5.31 -2.05 6.22
C ILE A 26 -6.31 -2.60 7.23
N LEU A 27 -7.25 -1.76 7.65
CA LEU A 27 -8.35 -2.11 8.54
C LEU A 27 -9.68 -1.94 7.82
N SER A 28 -10.62 -2.87 7.97
CA SER A 28 -12.01 -2.68 7.54
C SER A 28 -12.83 -2.05 8.66
N TYR A 29 -13.73 -1.12 8.32
CA TYR A 29 -14.68 -0.56 9.28
C TYR A 29 -15.82 -1.55 9.55
N THR A 30 -16.10 -1.82 10.82
CA THR A 30 -17.19 -2.70 11.30
C THR A 30 -18.14 -2.01 12.28
N GLY A 31 -17.94 -0.71 12.52
CA GLY A 31 -18.82 0.08 13.37
C GLY A 31 -20.12 0.49 12.65
N SER A 32 -20.80 1.49 13.22
CA SER A 32 -22.13 1.94 12.78
C SER A 32 -22.18 3.37 12.23
N SER A 33 -21.05 4.10 12.24
CA SER A 33 -20.98 5.46 11.72
C SER A 33 -21.22 5.47 10.20
N PRO A 34 -22.29 6.13 9.70
CA PRO A 34 -22.63 6.15 8.28
C PRO A 34 -21.50 6.66 7.39
N SER A 35 -20.71 7.61 7.91
CA SER A 35 -19.59 8.23 7.23
C SER A 35 -18.44 7.25 6.91
N MET A 36 -18.29 6.20 7.73
CA MET A 36 -17.21 5.21 7.64
C MET A 36 -17.68 3.86 7.06
N LEU A 37 -18.98 3.68 6.84
CA LEU A 37 -19.51 2.43 6.26
C LEU A 37 -18.91 2.19 4.88
N GLY A 38 -18.49 0.94 4.65
CA GLY A 38 -17.87 0.52 3.40
C GLY A 38 -16.50 1.15 3.14
N LYS A 39 -15.80 1.58 4.20
CA LYS A 39 -14.46 2.14 4.11
C LYS A 39 -13.41 1.23 4.74
N VAL A 40 -12.17 1.41 4.29
CA VAL A 40 -10.98 0.88 4.92
C VAL A 40 -10.08 2.00 5.39
N LEU A 41 -9.36 1.76 6.49
CA LEU A 41 -8.33 2.65 6.99
C LEU A 41 -6.95 2.10 6.62
N ARG A 42 -6.15 2.93 5.95
CA ARG A 42 -4.77 2.62 5.58
C ARG A 42 -3.80 3.35 6.52
N LEU A 43 -3.10 2.57 7.33
CA LEU A 43 -2.12 3.04 8.32
C LEU A 43 -0.68 2.82 7.82
N LYS A 44 0.19 3.80 8.06
CA LYS A 44 1.62 3.69 7.77
C LYS A 44 2.31 2.75 8.76
N LYS A 45 3.35 2.07 8.29
CA LYS A 45 4.21 1.23 9.13
C LYS A 45 5.65 1.70 9.13
N ILE A 46 6.35 1.44 10.23
CA ILE A 46 7.79 1.62 10.40
C ILE A 46 8.48 0.26 10.54
N LEU A 47 9.69 0.15 9.99
CA LEU A 47 10.50 -1.08 10.08
C LEU A 47 11.22 -1.14 11.43
N LYS A 48 11.21 -2.31 12.09
CA LYS A 48 11.81 -2.46 13.43
C LYS A 48 13.34 -2.44 13.41
N ASN A 49 13.95 -3.06 12.39
CA ASN A 49 15.41 -3.21 12.27
C ASN A 49 16.11 -2.01 11.62
N LYS A 50 15.35 -1.00 11.22
CA LYS A 50 15.89 0.28 10.80
C LYS A 50 15.31 1.29 11.78
N SER A 51 16.08 1.67 12.79
CA SER A 51 15.81 2.86 13.62
C SER A 51 15.67 4.15 12.79
N GLN A 52 15.86 4.07 11.47
CA GLN A 52 15.38 5.02 10.50
C GLN A 52 13.88 4.86 10.29
N ARG A 53 13.12 5.89 10.67
CA ARG A 53 11.80 6.15 10.12
C ARG A 53 11.85 5.85 8.61
N ALA A 54 10.86 5.14 8.06
CA ALA A 54 10.61 5.29 6.62
C ALA A 54 10.55 6.80 6.41
N PRO A 55 11.31 7.39 5.46
CA PRO A 55 11.34 8.84 5.34
C PRO A 55 9.89 9.26 5.14
N SER A 56 9.27 9.82 6.18
CA SER A 56 8.28 10.84 5.96
C SER A 56 9.10 11.86 5.19
N CYS A 57 8.85 11.92 3.89
CA CYS A 57 9.49 12.91 3.04
C CYS A 57 8.90 14.23 3.54
N ILE A 58 9.52 14.80 4.58
CA ILE A 58 9.20 16.12 5.13
C ILE A 58 9.72 17.18 4.15
N VAL A 59 10.72 16.81 3.35
CA VAL A 59 11.28 17.61 2.26
C VAL A 59 11.74 16.66 1.15
N PHE A 60 11.47 17.01 -0.10
CA PHE A 60 12.13 16.37 -1.24
C PHE A 60 13.65 16.54 -1.15
N SER A 61 14.41 15.51 -1.49
CA SER A 61 15.85 15.67 -1.76
C SER A 61 16.06 16.66 -2.91
N SER A 62 17.29 17.16 -3.08
CA SER A 62 17.63 18.06 -4.19
C SER A 62 17.27 17.47 -5.56
N HIS A 63 17.44 16.16 -5.74
CA HIS A 63 17.09 15.47 -6.98
C HIS A 63 15.57 15.30 -7.16
N GLU A 64 14.85 14.96 -6.08
CA GLU A 64 13.38 14.88 -6.13
C GLU A 64 12.75 16.25 -6.37
N GLN A 65 13.36 17.33 -5.84
CA GLN A 65 12.92 18.69 -6.11
C GLN A 65 13.12 19.07 -7.58
N LEU A 66 14.22 18.66 -8.21
CA LEU A 66 14.42 18.86 -9.65
C LEU A 66 13.40 18.09 -10.49
N LEU A 67 13.07 16.86 -10.07
CA LEU A 67 12.14 15.99 -10.81
C LEU A 67 10.67 16.40 -10.63
N TRP A 68 10.26 16.71 -9.40
CA TRP A 68 8.85 16.89 -9.02
C TRP A 68 8.49 18.31 -8.60
N GLY A 69 9.47 19.20 -8.46
CA GLY A 69 9.27 20.57 -7.94
C GLY A 69 8.42 21.47 -8.83
N HIS A 70 8.16 21.05 -10.07
CA HIS A 70 7.27 21.74 -11.00
C HIS A 70 5.78 21.41 -10.78
N ILE A 71 5.45 20.47 -9.88
CA ILE A 71 4.07 20.12 -9.50
C ILE A 71 3.79 20.67 -8.10
N PRO A 72 3.14 21.85 -7.98
CA PRO A 72 2.97 22.53 -6.70
C PRO A 72 2.27 21.68 -5.64
N GLU A 73 1.28 20.89 -6.04
CA GLU A 73 0.49 20.04 -5.15
C GLU A 73 1.35 18.95 -4.50
N LEU A 74 2.35 18.42 -5.21
CA LEU A 74 3.30 17.47 -4.63
C LEU A 74 4.21 18.17 -3.62
N VAL A 75 4.72 19.35 -3.94
CA VAL A 75 5.59 20.12 -3.04
C VAL A 75 4.87 20.53 -1.76
N GLU A 76 3.59 20.91 -1.85
CA GLU A 76 2.78 21.24 -0.68
C GLU A 76 2.48 20.00 0.17
N SER A 77 2.16 18.87 -0.48
CA SER A 77 1.79 17.62 0.20
C SER A 77 2.90 17.01 1.08
N VAL A 78 4.16 17.29 0.74
CA VAL A 78 5.36 16.92 1.50
C VAL A 78 5.31 17.51 2.91
N LYS A 79 4.91 18.79 3.05
CA LYS A 79 4.78 19.47 4.34
C LYS A 79 3.64 18.90 5.18
N GLN A 80 2.62 18.35 4.53
CA GLN A 80 1.41 17.81 5.14
C GLN A 80 1.46 16.29 5.35
N ASP A 81 2.62 15.66 5.07
CA ASP A 81 2.85 14.20 5.12
C ASP A 81 1.81 13.38 4.32
N CYS A 82 1.32 13.96 3.22
CA CYS A 82 0.32 13.36 2.33
C CYS A 82 0.82 13.12 0.89
N LEU A 83 2.14 13.14 0.68
CA LEU A 83 2.77 12.95 -0.63
C LEU A 83 2.25 11.72 -1.41
N ALA A 84 2.06 10.58 -0.75
CA ALA A 84 1.56 9.38 -1.43
C ALA A 84 0.15 9.55 -2.00
N GLN A 85 -0.71 10.30 -1.30
CA GLN A 85 -2.06 10.64 -1.76
C GLN A 85 -1.98 11.64 -2.91
N ALA A 86 -1.20 12.71 -2.76
CA ALA A 86 -1.03 13.70 -3.81
C ALA A 86 -0.43 13.09 -5.08
N TYR A 87 0.54 12.19 -4.96
CA TYR A 87 1.09 11.47 -6.11
C TYR A 87 0.05 10.58 -6.81
N ALA A 88 -0.81 9.88 -6.05
CA ALA A 88 -1.89 9.10 -6.64
C ALA A 88 -2.87 9.99 -7.42
N VAL A 89 -3.26 11.13 -6.85
CA VAL A 89 -4.25 12.04 -7.44
C VAL A 89 -3.68 12.88 -8.58
N HIS A 90 -2.51 13.48 -8.42
CA HIS A 90 -1.98 14.45 -9.38
C HIS A 90 -1.09 13.82 -10.47
N VAL A 91 -0.53 12.63 -10.22
CA VAL A 91 0.32 11.93 -11.20
C VAL A 91 -0.38 10.68 -11.72
N MET A 92 -0.74 9.74 -10.85
CA MET A 92 -1.22 8.42 -11.29
C MET A 92 -2.60 8.48 -11.96
N SER A 93 -3.52 9.29 -11.44
CA SER A 93 -4.88 9.41 -12.01
C SER A 93 -4.88 9.92 -13.46
N GLN A 94 -3.89 10.74 -13.83
CA GLN A 94 -3.76 11.28 -15.18
C GLN A 94 -3.38 10.20 -16.21
N HIS A 95 -2.73 9.13 -15.75
CA HIS A 95 -2.26 8.03 -16.61
C HIS A 95 -3.18 6.82 -16.56
N LEU A 96 -3.83 6.56 -15.42
CA LEU A 96 -4.68 5.39 -15.19
C LEU A 96 -6.19 5.69 -15.29
N GLY A 97 -6.55 6.97 -15.37
CA GLY A 97 -7.93 7.46 -15.34
C GLY A 97 -8.44 7.66 -13.91
N ALA A 98 -9.07 8.82 -13.67
CA ALA A 98 -9.57 9.21 -12.35
C ALA A 98 -10.64 8.26 -11.78
N ASN A 99 -11.36 7.53 -12.64
CA ASN A 99 -12.37 6.54 -12.23
C ASN A 99 -11.76 5.25 -11.65
N HIS A 100 -10.46 5.03 -11.82
CA HIS A 100 -9.76 3.81 -11.41
C HIS A 100 -8.70 4.05 -10.34
N VAL A 101 -8.58 5.29 -9.85
CA VAL A 101 -7.62 5.68 -8.81
C VAL A 101 -8.38 6.38 -7.69
N ASP A 102 -8.57 5.68 -6.57
CA ASP A 102 -9.09 6.29 -5.34
C ASP A 102 -7.91 6.92 -4.56
N GLY A 103 -7.88 8.25 -4.55
CA GLY A 103 -6.90 9.01 -3.75
C GLY A 103 -7.14 8.92 -2.24
N GLY A 104 -8.33 8.49 -1.82
CA GLY A 104 -8.76 8.47 -0.43
C GLY A 104 -8.95 9.85 0.18
N VAL A 105 -9.38 9.86 1.44
CA VAL A 105 -9.56 11.07 2.27
C VAL A 105 -8.65 10.96 3.48
N ARG A 106 -7.89 12.02 3.76
CA ARG A 106 -7.05 12.08 4.96
C ARG A 106 -7.95 12.26 6.18
N VAL A 107 -7.78 11.41 7.20
CA VAL A 107 -8.50 11.50 8.47
C VAL A 107 -7.50 11.61 9.61
N ARG A 108 -7.78 12.48 10.58
CA ARG A 108 -6.92 12.67 11.75
C ARG A 108 -7.02 11.46 12.67
N VAL A 109 -5.89 11.05 13.23
CA VAL A 109 -5.84 9.95 14.21
C VAL A 109 -5.06 10.39 15.44
N SER A 110 -5.52 9.95 16.61
CA SER A 110 -4.76 10.11 17.85
C SER A 110 -3.69 9.03 17.97
N ARG A 111 -2.65 9.33 18.76
CA ARG A 111 -1.64 8.34 19.13
C ARG A 111 -2.26 7.14 19.87
N ASP A 112 -3.17 7.40 20.80
CA ASP A 112 -3.81 6.35 21.60
C ASP A 112 -4.67 5.41 20.74
N PHE A 113 -5.31 5.95 19.70
CA PHE A 113 -5.98 5.13 18.68
C PHE A 113 -4.99 4.17 17.99
N LEU A 114 -3.86 4.69 17.51
CA LEU A 114 -2.86 3.88 16.80
C LEU A 114 -2.24 2.81 17.69
N GLU A 115 -1.93 3.15 18.94
CA GLU A 115 -1.38 2.20 19.92
C GLU A 115 -2.37 1.11 20.31
N LEU A 116 -3.67 1.44 20.42
CA LEU A 116 -4.71 0.47 20.71
C LEU A 116 -5.00 -0.43 19.50
N VAL A 117 -5.02 0.13 18.29
CA VAL A 117 -5.13 -0.66 17.05
C VAL A 117 -3.98 -1.65 16.94
N GLU A 118 -2.71 -1.24 17.14
CA GLU A 118 -1.54 -2.13 17.07
C GLU A 118 -1.70 -3.35 17.99
N LYS A 119 -2.23 -3.12 19.21
CA LYS A 119 -2.55 -4.21 20.16
C LYS A 119 -3.67 -5.10 19.66
N ASN A 120 -4.78 -4.52 19.19
CA ASN A 120 -5.97 -5.26 18.74
C ASN A 120 -5.67 -6.18 17.55
N VAL A 121 -4.83 -5.75 16.61
CA VAL A 121 -4.55 -6.53 15.39
C VAL A 121 -3.40 -7.52 15.54
N LEU A 122 -2.64 -7.48 16.64
CA LEU A 122 -1.38 -8.22 16.78
C LEU A 122 -1.52 -9.71 16.46
N SER A 123 -2.58 -10.35 16.95
CA SER A 123 -2.84 -11.79 16.75
C SER A 123 -3.30 -12.15 15.34
N SER A 124 -3.82 -11.17 14.58
CA SER A 124 -4.29 -11.37 13.20
C SER A 124 -3.20 -11.16 12.15
N ARG A 125 -2.08 -10.54 12.56
CA ARG A 125 -0.97 -10.24 11.66
C ARG A 125 -0.06 -11.47 11.49
N PRO A 126 0.43 -11.76 10.26
CA PRO A 126 1.40 -12.83 10.05
C PRO A 126 2.68 -12.60 10.87
N ALA A 127 3.23 -13.66 11.49
CA ALA A 127 4.39 -13.54 12.38
C ALA A 127 5.60 -12.83 11.73
N GLY A 128 5.91 -13.14 10.47
CA GLY A 128 6.99 -12.46 9.73
C GLY A 128 6.74 -10.95 9.55
N ARG A 129 5.48 -10.52 9.44
CA ARG A 129 5.10 -9.10 9.33
C ARG A 129 5.21 -8.37 10.66
N VAL A 130 4.81 -9.02 11.75
CA VAL A 130 4.97 -8.52 13.13
C VAL A 130 6.44 -8.31 13.47
N ASN A 131 7.30 -9.25 13.06
CA ASN A 131 8.74 -9.15 13.30
C ASN A 131 9.41 -8.06 12.46
N ALA A 132 8.93 -7.82 11.23
CA ALA A 132 9.54 -6.85 10.33
C ALA A 132 9.15 -5.39 10.63
N SER A 133 7.94 -5.14 11.14
CA SER A 133 7.37 -3.78 11.20
C SER A 133 6.29 -3.60 12.26
N SER A 134 6.04 -2.36 12.67
CA SER A 134 4.90 -1.93 13.51
C SER A 134 4.16 -0.76 12.85
N ILE A 135 2.94 -0.47 13.28
CA ILE A 135 2.26 0.79 12.93
C ILE A 135 3.11 1.98 13.39
N ASP A 136 3.15 3.04 12.57
CA ASP A 136 3.76 4.31 12.94
C ASP A 136 2.88 5.06 13.94
N ASN A 137 3.16 4.94 15.24
CA ASN A 137 2.42 5.64 16.28
C ASN A 137 2.73 7.15 16.37
N THR A 138 3.63 7.66 15.52
CA THR A 138 3.93 9.09 15.41
C THR A 138 3.12 9.80 14.33
N ALA A 139 2.41 9.04 13.48
CA ALA A 139 1.51 9.58 12.47
C ALA A 139 0.31 10.29 13.12
N ASP A 140 -0.05 11.46 12.58
CA ASP A 140 -1.22 12.25 13.03
C ASP A 140 -2.44 12.08 12.11
N ALA A 141 -2.28 11.31 11.02
CA ALA A 141 -3.32 11.01 10.08
C ALA A 141 -3.18 9.63 9.44
N ALA A 142 -4.31 9.14 8.96
CA ALA A 142 -4.46 7.94 8.15
C ALA A 142 -5.19 8.26 6.85
N LEU A 143 -5.19 7.31 5.91
CA LEU A 143 -5.93 7.44 4.66
C LEU A 143 -7.18 6.56 4.70
N LEU A 144 -8.36 7.16 4.61
CA LEU A 144 -9.64 6.49 4.51
C LEU A 144 -9.99 6.30 3.03
N ILE A 145 -10.21 5.05 2.61
CA ILE A 145 -10.41 4.67 1.20
C ILE A 145 -11.71 3.86 1.11
N ALA A 146 -12.36 3.84 -0.06
CA ALA A 146 -13.45 2.88 -0.28
C ALA A 146 -12.97 1.43 -0.10
N ASP A 147 -13.78 0.59 0.55
CA ASP A 147 -13.50 -0.85 0.60
C ASP A 147 -13.87 -1.47 -0.75
N HIS A 148 -12.88 -1.59 -1.63
CA HIS A 148 -13.07 -2.17 -2.97
C HIS A 148 -13.40 -3.67 -2.95
N SER A 149 -13.44 -4.34 -1.78
CA SER A 149 -14.04 -5.67 -1.69
C SER A 149 -15.57 -5.64 -1.60
N LEU A 150 -16.19 -4.44 -1.55
CA LEU A 150 -17.63 -4.23 -1.48
C LEU A 150 -18.12 -3.44 -2.70
N PHE A 151 -19.07 -3.99 -3.45
CA PHE A 151 -19.57 -3.34 -4.67
C PHE A 151 -20.43 -2.09 -4.40
N SER A 152 -21.27 -2.10 -3.36
CA SER A 152 -22.19 -1.01 -3.02
C SER A 152 -21.80 -0.24 -1.77
N GLY A 153 -20.63 -0.53 -1.18
CA GLY A 153 -20.22 -0.02 0.14
C GLY A 153 -21.12 -0.47 1.30
N ASN A 154 -22.19 -1.22 1.05
CA ASN A 154 -23.08 -1.74 2.07
C ASN A 154 -22.74 -3.21 2.38
N PRO A 155 -22.24 -3.52 3.58
CA PRO A 155 -21.96 -4.90 3.97
C PRO A 155 -23.22 -5.77 4.11
N LYS A 156 -24.42 -5.19 4.07
CA LYS A 156 -25.72 -5.91 4.17
C LYS A 156 -26.35 -6.25 2.80
N GLY A 157 -25.59 -6.18 1.71
CA GLY A 157 -26.05 -6.53 0.35
C GLY A 157 -25.90 -8.03 0.01
N SER A 158 -26.25 -8.39 -1.23
CA SER A 158 -25.96 -9.71 -1.81
C SER A 158 -24.48 -10.07 -1.72
N SER A 159 -24.15 -11.36 -1.71
CA SER A 159 -22.76 -11.85 -1.70
C SER A 159 -21.91 -11.14 -2.76
N CYS A 160 -20.78 -10.58 -2.33
CA CYS A 160 -19.80 -9.90 -3.18
C CYS A 160 -18.54 -10.74 -3.27
N ILE A 161 -18.02 -10.94 -4.48
CA ILE A 161 -16.72 -11.55 -4.72
C ILE A 161 -15.83 -10.48 -5.31
N ALA A 162 -14.70 -10.23 -4.65
CA ALA A 162 -13.67 -9.33 -5.13
C ALA A 162 -12.35 -10.08 -5.24
N VAL A 163 -11.57 -9.76 -6.28
CA VAL A 163 -10.29 -10.40 -6.57
C VAL A 163 -9.21 -9.32 -6.61
N GLU A 164 -8.18 -9.49 -5.79
CA GLU A 164 -6.99 -8.64 -5.83
C GLU A 164 -5.92 -9.30 -6.72
N ILE A 165 -5.46 -8.60 -7.76
CA ILE A 165 -4.38 -9.07 -8.64
C ILE A 165 -3.21 -8.09 -8.56
N LYS A 166 -2.06 -8.56 -8.07
CA LYS A 166 -0.82 -7.79 -8.08
C LYS A 166 -0.02 -8.06 -9.34
N ALA A 167 -0.47 -7.48 -10.46
CA ALA A 167 0.23 -7.55 -11.73
C ALA A 167 1.68 -7.05 -11.60
N LYS A 168 2.60 -7.72 -12.29
CA LYS A 168 4.03 -7.37 -12.34
C LYS A 168 4.32 -6.68 -13.68
N CYS A 169 5.60 -6.43 -13.96
CA CYS A 169 6.03 -5.91 -15.26
C CYS A 169 5.64 -6.91 -16.36
N GLY A 170 4.75 -6.51 -17.26
CA GLY A 170 4.22 -7.34 -18.34
C GLY A 170 4.99 -7.24 -19.66
N PHE A 171 6.13 -6.54 -19.68
CA PHE A 171 6.96 -6.39 -20.89
C PHE A 171 8.41 -6.77 -20.64
N LEU A 172 9.10 -7.13 -21.73
CA LEU A 172 10.54 -7.34 -21.79
C LEU A 172 11.25 -6.03 -22.18
N PRO A 173 12.37 -5.68 -21.53
CA PRO A 173 13.14 -4.49 -21.90
C PRO A 173 13.83 -4.69 -23.25
N SER A 174 13.87 -3.64 -24.07
CA SER A 174 14.59 -3.59 -25.35
C SER A 174 15.84 -2.71 -25.32
N SER A 175 16.17 -2.13 -24.16
CA SER A 175 17.24 -1.13 -24.01
C SER A 175 18.59 -1.57 -24.58
N GLU A 176 19.24 -0.67 -25.32
CA GLU A 176 20.61 -0.84 -25.83
C GLU A 176 21.67 -0.82 -24.72
N TYR A 177 21.35 -0.23 -23.56
CA TYR A 177 22.24 -0.16 -22.40
C TYR A 177 22.31 -1.46 -21.58
N ILE A 178 21.66 -2.54 -22.03
CA ILE A 178 21.81 -3.87 -21.43
C ILE A 178 23.07 -4.51 -22.01
N SER A 179 24.05 -4.76 -21.14
CA SER A 179 25.31 -5.42 -21.51
C SER A 179 25.10 -6.83 -22.07
N GLU A 180 26.08 -7.32 -22.84
CA GLU A 180 26.06 -8.66 -23.42
C GLU A 180 25.88 -9.76 -22.36
N ASP A 181 26.58 -9.66 -21.23
CA ASP A 181 26.46 -10.57 -20.08
C ASP A 181 25.03 -10.66 -19.49
N ASN A 182 24.20 -9.65 -19.74
CA ASN A 182 22.86 -9.51 -19.19
C ASN A 182 21.77 -9.64 -20.26
N THR A 183 22.10 -10.15 -21.44
CA THR A 183 21.18 -10.34 -22.59
C THR A 183 19.94 -11.16 -22.24
N ILE A 184 20.03 -12.08 -21.27
CA ILE A 184 18.89 -12.84 -20.75
C ILE A 184 17.71 -11.96 -20.31
N LYS A 185 17.98 -10.72 -19.85
CA LYS A 185 16.94 -9.76 -19.45
C LYS A 185 16.03 -9.34 -20.61
N LYS A 186 16.48 -9.49 -21.87
CA LYS A 186 15.69 -9.22 -23.07
C LYS A 186 14.79 -10.39 -23.48
N GLN A 187 15.01 -11.58 -22.93
CA GLN A 187 14.32 -12.82 -23.33
C GLN A 187 13.42 -13.36 -22.21
N VAL A 188 13.82 -13.17 -20.94
CA VAL A 188 13.10 -13.69 -19.78
C VAL A 188 12.56 -12.53 -18.94
N THR A 189 11.28 -12.63 -18.55
CA THR A 189 10.66 -11.57 -17.77
C THR A 189 11.35 -11.41 -16.42
N ARG A 190 11.39 -10.17 -15.92
CA ARG A 190 11.92 -9.89 -14.59
C ARG A 190 11.23 -10.72 -13.50
N TYR A 191 9.93 -10.98 -13.66
CA TYR A 191 9.20 -11.81 -12.70
C TYR A 191 9.74 -13.24 -12.65
N LYS A 192 9.89 -13.91 -13.81
CA LYS A 192 10.42 -15.28 -13.89
C LYS A 192 11.83 -15.36 -13.30
N MET A 193 12.74 -14.47 -13.70
CA MET A 193 14.10 -14.43 -13.13
C MET A 193 14.08 -14.25 -11.60
N HIS A 194 13.23 -13.38 -11.09
CA HIS A 194 13.15 -13.10 -9.65
C HIS A 194 12.52 -14.25 -8.84
N GLN A 195 11.70 -15.11 -9.45
CA GLN A 195 11.19 -16.30 -8.76
C GLN A 195 12.31 -17.29 -8.39
N HIS A 196 13.31 -17.47 -9.25
CA HIS A 196 14.47 -18.30 -8.92
C HIS A 196 15.24 -17.77 -7.71
N LEU A 197 15.45 -16.46 -7.64
CA LEU A 197 16.12 -15.83 -6.49
C LEU A 197 15.28 -15.98 -5.21
N LYS A 198 13.97 -15.76 -5.28
CA LYS A 198 13.04 -15.92 -4.15
C LYS A 198 13.04 -17.34 -3.60
N PHE A 199 13.07 -18.33 -4.48
CA PHE A 199 13.16 -19.73 -4.09
C PHE A 199 14.50 -20.04 -3.41
N TYR A 200 15.61 -19.57 -4.00
CA TYR A 200 16.93 -19.71 -3.38
C TYR A 200 17.00 -19.08 -1.98
N GLN A 201 16.27 -17.98 -1.77
CA GLN A 201 16.17 -17.27 -0.47
C GLN A 201 15.10 -17.85 0.47
N GLY A 202 14.35 -18.88 0.07
CA GLY A 202 13.28 -19.45 0.88
C GLY A 202 12.05 -18.54 1.05
N GLU A 203 11.86 -17.55 0.17
CA GLU A 203 10.67 -16.68 0.18
C GLU A 203 9.43 -17.33 -0.45
N VAL A 204 9.62 -18.37 -1.28
CA VAL A 204 8.56 -19.08 -2.01
C VAL A 204 8.88 -20.58 -2.13
N ASP A 205 7.84 -21.42 -2.17
CA ASP A 205 7.95 -22.87 -2.39
C ASP A 205 8.09 -23.26 -3.88
N SER A 206 8.68 -24.44 -4.13
CA SER A 206 8.99 -24.96 -5.47
C SER A 206 7.76 -25.11 -6.39
N GLN A 207 6.57 -25.35 -5.83
CA GLN A 207 5.33 -25.51 -6.60
C GLN A 207 4.93 -24.25 -7.38
N TYR A 208 5.31 -23.04 -6.92
CA TYR A 208 5.00 -21.78 -7.60
C TYR A 208 5.88 -21.53 -8.83
N ILE A 209 7.07 -22.13 -8.92
CA ILE A 209 7.98 -21.98 -10.06
C ILE A 209 7.49 -22.80 -11.25
N LEU A 210 7.05 -24.04 -11.01
CA LEU A 210 6.66 -24.98 -12.07
C LEU A 210 5.42 -24.51 -12.84
N ALA A 211 4.43 -23.93 -12.15
CA ALA A 211 3.20 -23.43 -12.78
C ALA A 211 3.39 -22.21 -13.71
N HIS A 212 4.51 -21.48 -13.60
CA HIS A 212 4.77 -20.31 -14.46
C HIS A 212 5.77 -20.60 -15.59
N ILE A 213 6.39 -21.77 -15.59
CA ILE A 213 7.26 -22.23 -16.68
C ILE A 213 6.40 -22.85 -17.80
N SER A 214 5.29 -23.50 -17.48
CA SER A 214 4.41 -24.18 -18.44
C SER A 214 3.48 -23.27 -19.27
N ASP A 215 3.17 -22.06 -18.80
CA ASP A 215 2.00 -21.31 -19.32
C ASP A 215 2.36 -20.19 -20.32
N ILE A 216 3.54 -20.24 -20.95
CA ILE A 216 3.90 -19.38 -22.09
C ILE A 216 4.70 -20.21 -23.11
N GLU A 217 4.15 -21.35 -23.50
CA GLU A 217 4.44 -22.00 -24.77
C GLU A 217 3.11 -22.08 -25.51
N ASP A 218 2.74 -20.99 -26.19
CA ASP A 218 1.88 -20.93 -27.38
C ASP A 218 2.10 -19.57 -28.07
#